data_AF-A0A2V9G6Z5-F1
#
_entry.id   AF-A0A2V9G6Z5-F1
#
_cell.length_a   1.000
_cell.length_b   1.000
_cell.length_c   1.000
_cell.angle_alpha   90.00
_cell.angle_beta   90.00
_cell.angle_gamma   90.00
#
_symmetry.space_group_name_H-M   'P 1'
#
loop_
_entity.id
_entity.type
_entity.pdbx_description
1 polymer ?
#
loop_
_entity_poly.entity_id
_entity_poly.type
_entity_poly.pdbx_seq_one_letter_code
_entity_poly.pdbx_strand_id
1 'polypeptide(L)'
;MGCLFRSTWISLLLALPALAALPVTSVEPGGATPVREADELCAKCHDEIYRHYLATPMANASGLASDRVVTGGFHHSPSGIDYRVSEREGKVWLSYARPDDPRLNGQLRLDYFLGSGHLGITYFYLRNGYLLESPVAYYADSRSYDMKPGLANVRTMPSALPMTSGCMRCHMSGVQYEDPATRNHFSGLPFLHGGITCESCHGNSRNHVATAGRGAIINPMKLDPERRDSVCISCHLEGATRIEHASRHVQDYKPGERISDYLSYFIYATDDLMSRGVSEIEQLSVSKCKRASGDRMSCMNCHDPHYSPTARERPTYYREKCLMCHTPPKYAQSHFSSTPDCTSCHMPKAKAEKVPHIAWTDHRIRQAPDAIQPISPRPGRELVTFLPQTPSERDLGLAYYDLVIGGNASEMDRAWALLSAAQKNRPDDLPVLTALGYLSQLRGKNAEAMQFYRAALKFDPNVFTAANNLAILLAKSGQLLPAEALWTRTFDLNEAVDEPGINLATAQCMLGNKQASAETLGRVLSYSPDQPVARQKLADIESGKETCGVPLAR
;
A
#
# COMPACT_ATOMS: atom_id res chain seq x y z
N MET A 1 -30.12 -21.40 85.07
CA MET A 1 -31.46 -20.78 85.18
C MET A 1 -31.53 -19.71 84.11
N GLY A 2 -32.47 -19.86 83.18
CA GLY A 2 -32.48 -19.13 81.92
C GLY A 2 -33.04 -17.71 81.98
N CYS A 3 -32.84 -16.98 80.90
CA CYS A 3 -33.80 -16.02 80.37
C CYS A 3 -33.43 -15.70 78.91
N LEU A 4 -34.24 -16.22 77.99
CA LEU A 4 -34.23 -15.86 76.56
C LEU A 4 -34.97 -14.53 76.40
N PHE A 5 -34.32 -13.52 75.83
CA PHE A 5 -35.01 -12.37 75.22
C PHE A 5 -34.42 -12.10 73.83
N ARG A 6 -35.22 -12.42 72.82
CA ARG A 6 -35.02 -12.08 71.41
C ARG A 6 -35.24 -10.57 71.23
N SER A 7 -34.26 -9.86 70.67
CA SER A 7 -34.45 -8.49 70.17
C SER A 7 -34.78 -8.52 68.67
N THR A 8 -35.95 -7.99 68.35
CA THR A 8 -36.45 -7.74 67.00
C THR A 8 -35.75 -6.53 66.40
N TRP A 9 -35.05 -6.71 65.28
CA TRP A 9 -34.56 -5.62 64.44
C TRP A 9 -35.53 -5.43 63.27
N ILE A 10 -36.12 -4.24 63.20
CA ILE A 10 -36.95 -3.77 62.09
C ILE A 10 -35.99 -3.31 60.99
N SER A 11 -35.91 -4.07 59.89
CA SER A 11 -35.18 -3.66 58.68
C SER A 11 -36.10 -2.82 57.79
N LEU A 12 -35.76 -1.55 57.61
CA LEU A 12 -36.38 -0.65 56.64
C LEU A 12 -36.06 -1.15 55.22
N LEU A 13 -37.09 -1.55 54.46
CA LEU A 13 -37.01 -1.85 53.03
C LEU A 13 -37.03 -0.54 52.23
N LEU A 14 -35.85 -0.11 51.75
CA LEU A 14 -35.73 0.89 50.69
C LEU A 14 -35.82 0.17 49.35
N ALA A 15 -36.91 0.41 48.62
CA ALA A 15 -37.09 -0.05 47.25
C ALA A 15 -36.13 0.73 46.32
N LEU A 16 -35.12 0.05 45.79
CA LEU A 16 -34.27 0.55 44.70
C LEU A 16 -35.03 0.41 43.37
N PRO A 17 -35.12 1.45 42.53
CA PRO A 17 -35.75 1.33 41.23
C PRO A 17 -34.87 0.46 40.33
N ALA A 18 -35.50 -0.48 39.62
CA ALA A 18 -34.85 -1.28 38.59
C ALA A 18 -34.31 -0.35 37.50
N LEU A 19 -32.98 -0.20 37.41
CA LEU A 19 -32.34 0.39 36.23
C LEU A 19 -32.58 -0.55 35.06
N ALA A 20 -33.50 -0.18 34.18
CA ALA A 20 -33.58 -0.75 32.85
C ALA A 20 -32.25 -0.51 32.14
N ALA A 21 -31.56 -1.59 31.77
CA ALA A 21 -30.37 -1.52 30.93
C ALA A 21 -30.79 -0.88 29.59
N LEU A 22 -30.34 0.35 29.35
CA LEU A 22 -30.45 0.97 28.05
C LEU A 22 -29.68 0.08 27.05
N PRO A 23 -30.23 -0.16 25.84
CA PRO A 23 -29.49 -0.87 24.83
C PRO A 23 -28.23 -0.07 24.55
N VAL A 24 -27.07 -0.72 24.68
CA VAL A 24 -25.82 -0.20 24.13
C VAL A 24 -26.02 -0.16 22.63
N THR A 25 -26.46 0.98 22.11
CA THR A 25 -26.35 1.28 20.70
C THR A 25 -24.86 1.29 20.40
N SER A 26 -24.39 0.26 19.70
CA SER A 26 -23.08 0.29 19.06
C SER A 26 -23.07 1.53 18.15
N VAL A 27 -22.42 2.60 18.60
CA VAL A 27 -22.05 3.71 17.74
C VAL A 27 -21.14 3.08 16.69
N GLU A 28 -21.58 3.00 15.43
CA GLU A 28 -20.68 2.64 14.34
C GLU A 28 -19.47 3.59 14.47
N PRO A 29 -18.24 3.09 14.57
CA PRO A 29 -17.06 3.94 14.70
C PRO A 29 -17.13 4.98 13.60
N GLY A 30 -17.17 6.26 13.95
CA GLY A 30 -17.15 7.35 12.98
C GLY A 30 -16.02 7.07 12.00
N GLY A 31 -16.35 6.88 10.72
CA GLY A 31 -15.39 6.52 9.70
C GLY A 31 -14.31 7.58 9.54
N ALA A 32 -13.34 7.32 8.65
CA ALA A 32 -12.31 8.30 8.33
C ALA A 32 -12.93 9.65 7.96
N THR A 33 -12.41 10.73 8.57
CA THR A 33 -12.94 12.08 8.38
C THR A 33 -12.52 12.64 7.03
N PRO A 34 -13.41 13.25 6.22
CA PRO A 34 -13.02 13.94 5.00
C PRO A 34 -12.08 15.12 5.27
N VAL A 35 -11.20 15.46 4.31
CA VAL A 35 -10.26 16.61 4.43
C VAL A 35 -10.96 17.91 4.80
N ARG A 36 -12.15 18.16 4.24
CA ARG A 36 -12.93 19.37 4.53
C ARG A 36 -13.24 19.55 6.02
N GLU A 37 -13.46 18.46 6.75
CA GLU A 37 -13.75 18.51 8.19
C GLU A 37 -12.45 18.48 9.00
N ALA A 38 -11.48 17.65 8.61
CA ALA A 38 -10.19 17.56 9.27
C ALA A 38 -9.43 18.91 9.30
N ASP A 39 -9.49 19.65 8.19
CA ASP A 39 -8.78 20.93 8.02
C ASP A 39 -9.65 22.17 8.30
N GLU A 40 -10.88 22.01 8.83
CA GLU A 40 -11.80 23.14 9.06
C GLU A 40 -11.19 24.22 9.97
N LEU A 41 -10.34 23.82 10.93
CA LEU A 41 -9.64 24.75 11.81
C LEU A 41 -8.68 25.67 11.04
N CYS A 42 -8.04 25.17 9.97
CA CYS A 42 -7.17 25.94 9.10
C CYS A 42 -7.97 26.99 8.32
N ALA A 43 -9.19 26.65 7.88
CA ALA A 43 -10.07 27.53 7.12
C ALA A 43 -10.41 28.84 7.85
N LYS A 44 -10.45 28.82 9.19
CA LYS A 44 -10.75 30.02 10.01
C LYS A 44 -9.78 31.18 9.78
N CYS A 45 -8.53 30.89 9.40
CA CYS A 45 -7.50 31.89 9.12
C CYS A 45 -7.04 31.87 7.64
N HIS A 46 -7.21 30.74 6.94
CA HIS A 46 -6.70 30.50 5.59
C HIS A 46 -7.81 30.11 4.60
N ASP A 47 -8.99 30.70 4.73
CA ASP A 47 -10.21 30.33 4.00
C ASP A 47 -10.02 30.22 2.47
N GLU A 48 -9.33 31.18 1.85
CA GLU A 48 -9.07 31.14 0.40
C GLU A 48 -8.21 29.93 -0.01
N ILE A 49 -7.10 29.70 0.72
CA ILE A 49 -6.20 28.56 0.47
C ILE A 49 -6.95 27.25 0.67
N TYR A 50 -7.70 27.15 1.77
CA TYR A 50 -8.52 25.99 2.09
C TYR A 50 -9.53 25.68 0.97
N ARG A 51 -10.28 26.67 0.50
CA ARG A 51 -11.27 26.50 -0.57
C ARG A 51 -10.63 26.04 -1.88
N HIS A 52 -9.48 26.58 -2.26
CA HIS A 52 -8.74 26.10 -3.43
C HIS A 52 -8.20 24.68 -3.23
N TYR A 53 -7.67 24.38 -2.05
CA TYR A 53 -7.07 23.07 -1.76
C TYR A 53 -8.09 21.93 -1.83
N LEU A 54 -9.31 22.16 -1.33
CA LEU A 54 -10.39 21.17 -1.39
C LEU A 54 -10.79 20.75 -2.81
N ALA A 55 -10.47 21.55 -3.84
CA ALA A 55 -10.68 21.18 -5.24
C ALA A 55 -9.54 20.36 -5.84
N THR A 56 -8.42 20.19 -5.12
CA THR A 56 -7.24 19.48 -5.63
C THR A 56 -7.43 17.97 -5.61
N PRO A 57 -6.73 17.22 -6.49
CA PRO A 57 -6.65 15.77 -6.41
C PRO A 57 -6.10 15.24 -5.07
N MET A 58 -5.22 15.99 -4.40
CA MET A 58 -4.61 15.59 -3.13
C MET A 58 -5.66 15.55 -2.00
N ALA A 59 -6.47 16.60 -1.87
CA ALA A 59 -7.55 16.63 -0.88
C ALA A 59 -8.64 15.56 -1.13
N ASN A 60 -8.73 15.06 -2.36
CA ASN A 60 -9.75 14.09 -2.79
C ASN A 60 -9.16 12.72 -3.15
N ALA A 61 -7.93 12.42 -2.71
CA ALA A 61 -7.21 11.20 -3.10
C ALA A 61 -7.83 9.92 -2.51
N SER A 62 -8.62 10.03 -1.45
CA SER A 62 -9.31 8.92 -0.79
C SER A 62 -10.43 9.45 0.12
N GLY A 63 -11.25 8.55 0.66
CA GLY A 63 -12.35 8.88 1.57
C GLY A 63 -13.29 7.69 1.75
N LEU A 64 -14.50 7.94 2.26
CA LEU A 64 -15.53 6.91 2.38
C LEU A 64 -16.02 6.51 0.99
N ALA A 65 -16.29 5.22 0.77
CA ALA A 65 -16.72 4.75 -0.55
C ALA A 65 -17.96 5.48 -1.07
N SER A 66 -18.89 5.86 -0.18
CA SER A 66 -20.10 6.65 -0.49
C SER A 66 -19.81 8.05 -1.03
N ASP A 67 -18.68 8.66 -0.64
CA ASP A 67 -18.32 10.00 -1.08
C ASP A 67 -17.92 10.03 -2.56
N ARG A 68 -17.54 8.87 -3.12
CA ARG A 68 -17.08 8.73 -4.50
C ARG A 68 -17.38 7.35 -5.05
N VAL A 69 -18.67 7.08 -5.28
CA VAL A 69 -19.12 5.86 -5.95
C VAL A 69 -19.41 6.09 -7.43
N VAL A 70 -19.01 5.12 -8.26
CA VAL A 70 -19.44 5.00 -9.65
C VAL A 70 -20.17 3.69 -9.80
N THR A 71 -21.49 3.69 -9.91
CA THR A 71 -22.24 2.44 -10.06
C THR A 71 -22.01 1.83 -11.44
N GLY A 72 -21.83 0.51 -11.53
CA GLY A 72 -21.57 -0.14 -12.81
C GLY A 72 -21.37 -1.66 -12.68
N GLY A 73 -21.40 -2.35 -13.81
CA GLY A 73 -21.12 -3.78 -13.92
C GLY A 73 -19.92 -4.06 -14.81
N PHE A 74 -19.26 -5.19 -14.57
CA PHE A 74 -18.14 -5.68 -15.35
C PHE A 74 -18.13 -7.20 -15.38
N HIS A 75 -18.14 -7.78 -16.58
CA HIS A 75 -17.99 -9.21 -16.77
C HIS A 75 -16.53 -9.53 -17.11
N HIS A 76 -15.87 -10.31 -16.25
CA HIS A 76 -14.49 -10.73 -16.49
C HIS A 76 -14.44 -12.07 -17.23
N SER A 77 -14.42 -12.02 -18.56
CA SER A 77 -14.53 -13.19 -19.44
C SER A 77 -13.57 -14.36 -19.11
N PRO A 78 -12.27 -14.14 -18.81
CA PRO A 78 -11.36 -15.25 -18.47
C PRO A 78 -11.77 -16.06 -17.25
N SER A 79 -12.41 -15.42 -16.26
CA SER A 79 -12.87 -16.06 -15.03
C SER A 79 -14.37 -16.37 -15.00
N GLY A 80 -15.15 -15.80 -15.92
CA GLY A 80 -16.61 -15.88 -15.92
C GLY A 80 -17.30 -15.21 -14.73
N ILE A 81 -16.60 -14.36 -13.97
CA ILE A 81 -17.18 -13.63 -12.83
C ILE A 81 -17.81 -12.32 -13.32
N ASP A 82 -19.07 -12.12 -12.95
CA ASP A 82 -19.76 -10.84 -13.05
C ASP A 82 -19.58 -10.04 -11.76
N TYR A 83 -18.96 -8.88 -11.88
CA TYR A 83 -18.84 -7.90 -10.80
C TYR A 83 -19.85 -6.77 -10.99
N ARG A 84 -20.40 -6.25 -9.90
CA ARG A 84 -21.23 -5.05 -9.94
C ARG A 84 -21.05 -4.21 -8.69
N VAL A 85 -20.74 -2.93 -8.89
CA VAL A 85 -20.73 -1.91 -7.84
C VAL A 85 -22.10 -1.22 -7.82
N SER A 86 -22.72 -1.17 -6.65
CA SER A 86 -24.02 -0.54 -6.43
C SER A 86 -24.04 0.25 -5.12
N GLU A 87 -24.88 1.26 -5.04
CA GLU A 87 -25.13 2.02 -3.82
C GLU A 87 -26.56 1.74 -3.33
N ARG A 88 -26.71 1.46 -2.03
CA ARG A 88 -28.00 1.21 -1.37
C ARG A 88 -27.94 1.74 0.04
N GLU A 89 -28.91 2.56 0.43
CA GLU A 89 -29.02 3.12 1.79
C GLU A 89 -27.74 3.85 2.25
N GLY A 90 -27.09 4.59 1.35
CA GLY A 90 -25.83 5.30 1.62
C GLY A 90 -24.61 4.39 1.80
N LYS A 91 -24.74 3.07 1.54
CA LYS A 91 -23.64 2.10 1.59
C LYS A 91 -23.31 1.63 0.18
N VAL A 92 -22.03 1.42 -0.08
CA VAL A 92 -21.53 0.92 -1.36
C VAL A 92 -21.24 -0.58 -1.27
N TRP A 93 -21.61 -1.32 -2.30
CA TRP A 93 -21.53 -2.77 -2.35
C TRP A 93 -20.89 -3.23 -3.66
N LEU A 94 -19.94 -4.16 -3.56
CA LEU A 94 -19.46 -4.98 -4.67
C LEU A 94 -20.14 -6.35 -4.60
N SER A 95 -21.04 -6.65 -5.52
CA SER A 95 -21.54 -8.01 -5.72
C SER A 95 -20.69 -8.74 -6.76
N TYR A 96 -20.47 -10.04 -6.54
CA TYR A 96 -19.85 -10.94 -7.51
C TYR A 96 -20.69 -12.20 -7.71
N ALA A 97 -20.73 -12.71 -8.94
CA ALA A 97 -21.41 -13.96 -9.27
C ALA A 97 -20.68 -14.72 -10.39
N ARG A 98 -20.57 -16.05 -10.29
CA ARG A 98 -20.32 -16.93 -11.45
C ARG A 98 -21.62 -17.69 -11.75
N PRO A 99 -22.28 -17.48 -12.91
CA PRO A 99 -23.57 -18.10 -13.21
C PRO A 99 -23.60 -19.62 -13.03
N ASP A 100 -22.51 -20.30 -13.40
CA ASP A 100 -22.40 -21.76 -13.37
C ASP A 100 -21.91 -22.33 -12.02
N ASP A 101 -21.60 -21.48 -11.02
CA ASP A 101 -21.17 -21.92 -9.69
C ASP A 101 -21.85 -21.11 -8.57
N PRO A 102 -22.94 -21.62 -7.97
CA PRO A 102 -23.65 -20.96 -6.88
C PRO A 102 -22.79 -20.63 -5.65
N ARG A 103 -21.65 -21.31 -5.46
CA ARG A 103 -20.72 -21.03 -4.35
C ARG A 103 -19.93 -19.73 -4.56
N LEU A 104 -19.90 -19.22 -5.80
CA LEU A 104 -19.28 -17.95 -6.16
C LEU A 104 -20.37 -16.90 -6.37
N ASN A 105 -21.15 -16.65 -5.34
CA ASN A 105 -22.16 -15.61 -5.31
C ASN A 105 -22.09 -14.92 -3.95
N GLY A 106 -21.79 -13.63 -3.94
CA GLY A 106 -21.62 -12.89 -2.70
C GLY A 106 -21.62 -11.39 -2.89
N GLN A 107 -21.56 -10.68 -1.77
CA GLN A 107 -21.48 -9.23 -1.71
C GLN A 107 -20.47 -8.81 -0.65
N LEU A 108 -19.73 -7.75 -0.96
CA LEU A 108 -18.77 -7.10 -0.07
C LEU A 108 -19.21 -5.65 0.12
N ARG A 109 -19.30 -5.20 1.37
CA ARG A 109 -19.48 -3.76 1.66
C ARG A 109 -18.16 -3.07 1.36
N LEU A 110 -18.18 -2.06 0.51
CA LEU A 110 -17.01 -1.22 0.25
C LEU A 110 -17.02 -0.06 1.25
N ASP A 111 -15.96 0.08 2.02
CA ASP A 111 -15.85 1.05 3.11
C ASP A 111 -15.15 2.34 2.65
N TYR A 112 -14.13 2.22 1.80
CA TYR A 112 -13.30 3.35 1.36
C TYR A 112 -13.08 3.35 -0.15
N PHE A 113 -12.71 4.51 -0.69
CA PHE A 113 -12.14 4.62 -2.04
C PHE A 113 -10.70 5.13 -2.00
N LEU A 114 -9.94 4.82 -3.05
CA LEU A 114 -8.69 5.47 -3.40
C LEU A 114 -8.74 5.93 -4.85
N GLY A 115 -8.18 7.11 -5.10
CA GLY A 115 -8.14 7.77 -6.40
C GLY A 115 -9.12 8.94 -6.48
N SER A 116 -8.62 10.11 -6.89
CA SER A 116 -9.41 11.32 -7.09
C SER A 116 -10.38 11.27 -8.27
N GLY A 117 -10.45 10.14 -8.97
CA GLY A 117 -11.22 9.99 -10.21
C GLY A 117 -10.55 10.57 -11.46
N HIS A 118 -9.38 11.21 -11.35
CA HIS A 118 -8.67 11.74 -12.52
C HIS A 118 -8.12 10.63 -13.43
N LEU A 119 -7.62 9.55 -12.84
CA LEU A 119 -7.10 8.38 -13.55
C LEU A 119 -8.03 7.17 -13.38
N GLY A 120 -8.51 6.97 -12.16
CA GLY A 120 -9.45 5.91 -11.81
C GLY A 120 -9.85 5.98 -10.35
N ILE A 121 -10.72 5.06 -9.96
CA ILE A 121 -11.21 4.88 -8.59
C ILE A 121 -11.15 3.39 -8.28
N THR A 122 -10.48 3.07 -7.18
CA THR A 122 -10.46 1.75 -6.57
C THR A 122 -11.19 1.79 -5.23
N TYR A 123 -11.67 0.65 -4.75
CA TYR A 123 -12.38 0.56 -3.49
C TYR A 123 -11.70 -0.44 -2.55
N PHE A 124 -11.83 -0.16 -1.25
CA PHE A 124 -11.37 -1.02 -0.18
C PHE A 124 -12.54 -1.47 0.69
N TYR A 125 -12.38 -2.63 1.30
CA TYR A 125 -13.33 -3.19 2.26
C TYR A 125 -12.59 -3.79 3.44
N LEU A 126 -13.22 -3.73 4.60
CA LEU A 126 -12.76 -4.36 5.82
C LEU A 126 -13.43 -5.72 5.99
N ARG A 127 -12.65 -6.71 6.38
CA ARG A 127 -13.16 -8.01 6.79
C ARG A 127 -12.37 -8.52 7.97
N ASN A 128 -13.03 -8.64 9.12
CA ASN A 128 -12.39 -9.05 10.37
C ASN A 128 -11.09 -8.26 10.63
N GLY A 129 -11.14 -6.93 10.50
CA GLY A 129 -9.97 -6.05 10.69
C GLY A 129 -8.96 -6.03 9.54
N TYR A 130 -9.00 -6.97 8.59
CA TYR A 130 -8.14 -6.94 7.40
C TYR A 130 -8.64 -5.92 6.38
N LEU A 131 -7.79 -4.96 5.99
CA LEU A 131 -8.07 -4.02 4.92
C LEU A 131 -7.70 -4.66 3.57
N LEU A 132 -8.70 -4.81 2.72
CA LEU A 132 -8.61 -5.52 1.46
C LEU A 132 -9.08 -4.65 0.30
N GLU A 133 -8.50 -4.91 -0.86
CA GLU A 133 -8.77 -4.18 -2.08
C GLU A 133 -9.69 -4.97 -3.02
N SER A 134 -10.60 -4.25 -3.71
CA SER A 134 -11.48 -4.84 -4.72
C SER A 134 -10.67 -5.48 -5.87
N PRO A 135 -11.13 -6.52 -6.57
CA PRO A 135 -10.39 -7.03 -7.74
C PRO A 135 -10.50 -6.12 -8.98
N VAL A 136 -11.52 -5.25 -9.00
CA VAL A 136 -11.85 -4.34 -10.12
C VAL A 136 -11.70 -2.88 -9.70
N ALA A 137 -11.40 -2.01 -10.67
CA ALA A 137 -11.36 -0.56 -10.51
C ALA A 137 -12.12 0.12 -11.65
N TYR A 138 -12.61 1.33 -11.40
CA TYR A 138 -13.18 2.18 -12.45
C TYR A 138 -12.05 3.01 -13.07
N TYR A 139 -11.92 3.01 -14.39
CA TYR A 139 -10.91 3.77 -15.12
C TYR A 139 -11.54 4.96 -15.84
N ALA A 140 -11.00 6.15 -15.64
CA ALA A 140 -11.58 7.39 -16.14
C ALA A 140 -11.48 7.52 -17.67
N ASP A 141 -10.41 6.98 -18.26
CA ASP A 141 -10.16 7.04 -19.71
C ASP A 141 -11.15 6.17 -20.50
N SER A 142 -11.34 4.91 -20.09
CA SER A 142 -12.31 4.00 -20.70
C SER A 142 -13.75 4.23 -20.24
N ARG A 143 -13.94 4.96 -19.13
CA ARG A 143 -15.22 5.16 -18.44
C ARG A 143 -15.92 3.85 -18.10
N SER A 144 -15.13 2.85 -17.72
CA SER A 144 -15.60 1.51 -17.44
C SER A 144 -14.86 0.91 -16.25
N TYR A 145 -15.49 -0.11 -15.66
CA TYR A 145 -14.78 -1.02 -14.78
C TYR A 145 -13.91 -1.97 -15.59
N ASP A 146 -12.74 -2.31 -15.04
CA ASP A 146 -11.88 -3.37 -15.52
C ASP A 146 -11.11 -4.00 -14.35
N MET A 147 -10.46 -5.13 -14.60
CA MET A 147 -9.52 -5.74 -13.66
C MET A 147 -8.33 -4.83 -13.38
N LYS A 148 -7.73 -5.00 -12.21
CA LYS A 148 -6.49 -4.33 -11.87
C LYS A 148 -5.31 -4.87 -12.67
N PRO A 149 -4.23 -4.06 -12.83
CA PRO A 149 -3.00 -4.53 -13.45
C PRO A 149 -2.52 -5.85 -12.81
N GLY A 150 -2.11 -6.80 -13.65
CA GLY A 150 -1.72 -8.15 -13.22
C GLY A 150 -2.88 -9.15 -13.06
N LEU A 151 -4.14 -8.69 -13.05
CA LEU A 151 -5.31 -9.56 -12.87
C LEU A 151 -6.11 -9.80 -14.17
N ALA A 152 -5.75 -9.16 -15.28
CA ALA A 152 -6.53 -9.24 -16.53
C ALA A 152 -6.65 -10.65 -17.15
N ASN A 153 -5.72 -11.55 -16.85
CA ASN A 153 -5.65 -12.88 -17.47
C ASN A 153 -5.92 -14.03 -16.47
N VAL A 154 -6.29 -13.71 -15.22
CA VAL A 154 -6.55 -14.74 -14.21
C VAL A 154 -7.85 -15.48 -14.53
N ARG A 155 -7.85 -16.80 -14.35
CA ARG A 155 -8.99 -17.67 -14.71
C ARG A 155 -9.93 -17.96 -13.53
N THR A 156 -9.57 -17.48 -12.35
CA THR A 156 -10.36 -17.61 -11.13
C THR A 156 -10.68 -16.23 -10.58
N MET A 157 -11.66 -16.13 -9.67
CA MET A 157 -11.74 -14.93 -8.82
C MET A 157 -10.40 -14.78 -8.09
N PRO A 158 -9.78 -13.59 -8.13
CA PRO A 158 -8.50 -13.37 -7.45
C PRO A 158 -8.60 -13.65 -5.95
N SER A 159 -7.48 -14.09 -5.36
CA SER A 159 -7.31 -14.09 -3.92
C SER A 159 -7.49 -12.69 -3.33
N ALA A 160 -7.76 -12.62 -2.03
CA ALA A 160 -7.82 -11.35 -1.31
C ALA A 160 -6.56 -10.51 -1.55
N LEU A 161 -6.76 -9.21 -1.82
CA LEU A 161 -5.69 -8.27 -2.14
C LEU A 161 -5.40 -7.40 -0.91
N PRO A 162 -4.37 -7.70 -0.09
CA PRO A 162 -4.10 -6.97 1.14
C PRO A 162 -3.58 -5.56 0.86
N MET A 163 -4.08 -4.57 1.62
CA MET A 163 -3.61 -3.19 1.57
C MET A 163 -2.84 -2.83 2.84
N THR A 164 -1.59 -2.42 2.70
CA THR A 164 -0.70 -2.09 3.83
C THR A 164 -0.56 -0.59 4.01
N SER A 165 -0.26 -0.17 5.23
CA SER A 165 -0.01 1.21 5.65
C SER A 165 1.03 1.93 4.78
N GLY A 166 2.08 1.22 4.35
CA GLY A 166 3.12 1.74 3.47
C GLY A 166 2.60 2.21 2.11
N CYS A 167 1.52 1.60 1.61
CA CYS A 167 0.83 2.04 0.39
C CYS A 167 -0.14 3.19 0.67
N MET A 168 -0.82 3.16 1.83
CA MET A 168 -1.83 4.15 2.21
C MET A 168 -1.27 5.55 2.45
N ARG A 169 -0.04 5.67 2.98
CA ARG A 169 0.57 6.95 3.38
C ARG A 169 0.68 8.00 2.27
N CYS A 170 0.60 7.59 1.00
CA CYS A 170 0.65 8.51 -0.15
C CYS A 170 -0.73 9.02 -0.57
N HIS A 171 -1.81 8.43 -0.05
CA HIS A 171 -3.19 8.69 -0.48
C HIS A 171 -4.15 9.02 0.66
N MET A 172 -3.75 8.77 1.90
CA MET A 172 -4.52 9.02 3.12
C MET A 172 -3.68 9.78 4.15
N SER A 173 -4.35 10.39 5.12
CA SER A 173 -3.71 11.12 6.21
C SER A 173 -4.00 10.49 7.57
N GLY A 174 -3.04 10.59 8.48
CA GLY A 174 -3.14 9.91 9.78
C GLY A 174 -3.25 8.39 9.63
N VAL A 175 -2.49 7.80 8.70
CA VAL A 175 -2.41 6.34 8.52
C VAL A 175 -1.93 5.70 9.82
N GLN A 176 -2.59 4.62 10.22
CA GLN A 176 -2.25 3.85 11.41
C GLN A 176 -1.27 2.72 11.05
N TYR A 177 -0.52 2.27 12.05
CA TYR A 177 0.25 1.04 11.95
C TYR A 177 -0.69 -0.17 11.93
N GLU A 178 -0.30 -1.20 11.19
CA GLU A 178 -0.90 -2.51 11.31
C GLU A 178 -0.72 -3.08 12.72
N ASP A 179 -1.63 -3.96 13.12
CA ASP A 179 -1.50 -4.70 14.37
C ASP A 179 -0.22 -5.56 14.35
N PRO A 180 0.47 -5.72 15.49
CA PRO A 180 1.76 -6.40 15.55
C PRO A 180 1.77 -7.76 14.84
N ALA A 181 2.74 -7.91 13.92
CA ALA A 181 2.97 -9.12 13.13
C ALA A 181 1.84 -9.57 12.20
N THR A 182 0.91 -8.67 11.91
CA THR A 182 -0.05 -8.80 10.82
C THR A 182 0.46 -8.03 9.59
N ARG A 183 -0.05 -8.35 8.40
CA ARG A 183 0.33 -7.65 7.17
C ARG A 183 -0.57 -6.47 6.83
N ASN A 184 -1.84 -6.52 7.19
CA ASN A 184 -2.86 -5.55 6.78
C ASN A 184 -4.08 -5.54 7.73
N HIS A 185 -3.88 -5.96 8.98
CA HIS A 185 -4.95 -5.98 9.98
C HIS A 185 -4.87 -4.73 10.86
N PHE A 186 -6.03 -4.17 11.18
CA PHE A 186 -6.18 -2.99 12.03
C PHE A 186 -7.28 -3.25 13.06
N SER A 187 -6.94 -3.17 14.35
CA SER A 187 -7.93 -3.23 15.43
C SER A 187 -8.82 -1.98 15.49
N GLY A 188 -8.39 -0.89 14.86
CA GLY A 188 -9.11 0.38 14.72
C GLY A 188 -9.23 0.83 13.27
N LEU A 189 -9.39 2.14 13.06
CA LEU A 189 -9.40 2.70 11.72
C LEU A 189 -8.02 2.52 11.07
N PRO A 190 -7.92 2.12 9.78
CA PRO A 190 -6.64 2.05 9.08
C PRO A 190 -6.01 3.44 8.84
N PHE A 191 -6.83 4.50 8.85
CA PHE A 191 -6.40 5.89 8.74
C PHE A 191 -7.46 6.82 9.35
N LEU A 192 -7.03 7.97 9.85
CA LEU A 192 -7.93 8.93 10.52
C LEU A 192 -8.66 9.84 9.52
N HIS A 193 -8.01 10.22 8.42
CA HIS A 193 -8.55 11.18 7.47
C HIS A 193 -8.38 10.71 6.03
N GLY A 194 -9.44 10.85 5.23
CA GLY A 194 -9.34 10.71 3.78
C GLY A 194 -8.47 11.81 3.18
N GLY A 195 -7.99 11.59 1.96
CA GLY A 195 -7.12 12.52 1.23
C GLY A 195 -5.81 12.87 1.94
N ILE A 196 -5.13 13.87 1.39
CA ILE A 196 -3.98 14.52 2.00
C ILE A 196 -4.48 15.76 2.74
N THR A 197 -4.17 15.86 4.03
CA THR A 197 -4.55 17.00 4.90
C THR A 197 -3.47 18.08 4.90
N CYS A 198 -3.79 19.26 5.43
CA CYS A 198 -2.83 20.34 5.63
C CYS A 198 -1.60 19.88 6.44
N GLU A 199 -1.81 19.11 7.51
CA GLU A 199 -0.73 18.64 8.39
C GLU A 199 0.20 17.63 7.69
N SER A 200 -0.25 16.95 6.64
CA SER A 200 0.60 16.05 5.84
C SER A 200 1.74 16.77 5.12
N CYS A 201 1.63 18.09 4.91
CA CYS A 201 2.68 18.95 4.33
C CYS A 201 3.26 19.96 5.33
N HIS A 202 2.45 20.40 6.29
CA HIS A 202 2.80 21.46 7.24
C HIS A 202 3.20 20.94 8.64
N GLY A 203 3.10 19.64 8.87
CA GLY A 203 3.35 19.01 10.16
C GLY A 203 2.29 19.37 11.20
N ASN A 204 2.56 19.01 12.46
CA ASN A 204 1.64 19.21 13.58
C ASN A 204 1.30 20.71 13.77
N SER A 205 0.02 21.05 13.63
CA SER A 205 -0.49 22.42 13.68
C SER A 205 -0.95 22.86 15.08
N ARG A 206 -0.97 21.96 16.09
CA ARG A 206 -1.61 22.20 17.40
C ARG A 206 -1.15 23.50 18.06
N ASN A 207 0.16 23.74 18.11
CA ASN A 207 0.72 24.96 18.71
C ASN A 207 0.42 26.21 17.88
N HIS A 208 0.47 26.10 16.55
CA HIS A 208 0.15 27.19 15.63
C HIS A 208 -1.31 27.63 15.80
N VAL A 209 -2.24 26.67 15.83
CA VAL A 209 -3.67 26.92 16.05
C VAL A 209 -3.93 27.50 17.45
N ALA A 210 -3.36 26.90 18.50
CA ALA A 210 -3.56 27.34 19.89
C ALA A 210 -3.08 28.77 20.15
N THR A 211 -2.17 29.28 19.35
CA THR A 211 -1.60 30.63 19.48
C THR A 211 -2.10 31.60 18.41
N ALA A 212 -3.22 31.27 17.74
CA ALA A 212 -3.81 32.07 16.67
C ALA A 212 -2.79 32.47 15.58
N GLY A 213 -1.95 31.51 15.19
CA GLY A 213 -0.98 31.63 14.10
C GLY A 213 0.41 32.15 14.51
N ARG A 214 0.64 32.47 15.79
CA ARG A 214 1.95 32.98 16.25
C ARG A 214 3.00 31.89 16.40
N GLY A 215 2.58 30.69 16.78
CA GLY A 215 3.44 29.51 16.88
C GLY A 215 3.93 29.11 15.49
N ALA A 216 5.19 28.70 15.37
CA ALA A 216 5.73 28.26 14.09
C ALA A 216 5.02 26.98 13.60
N ILE A 217 4.85 26.89 12.28
CA ILE A 217 4.43 25.69 11.54
C ILE A 217 5.36 25.55 10.34
N ILE A 218 5.53 24.33 9.82
CA ILE A 218 6.39 24.10 8.66
C ILE A 218 5.83 24.89 7.47
N ASN A 219 6.71 25.58 6.77
CA ASN A 219 6.43 26.16 5.47
C ASN A 219 7.47 25.60 4.49
N PRO A 220 7.09 24.68 3.58
CA PRO A 220 8.04 24.05 2.67
C PRO A 220 8.92 25.03 1.89
N MET A 221 8.40 26.21 1.53
CA MET A 221 9.16 27.25 0.81
C MET A 221 10.28 27.90 1.63
N LYS A 222 10.26 27.75 2.96
CA LYS A 222 11.29 28.27 3.88
C LYS A 222 12.33 27.22 4.27
N LEU A 223 12.16 25.97 3.84
CA LEU A 223 13.10 24.89 4.13
C LEU A 223 14.31 24.95 3.18
N ASP A 224 15.42 24.33 3.61
CA ASP A 224 16.51 24.05 2.67
C ASP A 224 16.04 23.08 1.58
N PRO A 225 16.69 23.08 0.40
CA PRO A 225 16.18 22.38 -0.78
C PRO A 225 15.87 20.90 -0.59
N GLU A 226 16.71 20.16 0.15
CA GLU A 226 16.50 18.72 0.34
C GLU A 226 15.31 18.45 1.28
N ARG A 227 15.16 19.22 2.37
CA ARG A 227 13.98 19.12 3.25
C ARG A 227 12.69 19.58 2.57
N ARG A 228 12.78 20.63 1.75
CA ARG A 228 11.67 21.11 0.91
C ARG A 228 11.21 20.00 -0.03
N ASP A 229 12.13 19.42 -0.79
CA ASP A 229 11.80 18.42 -1.80
C ASP A 229 11.39 17.08 -1.16
N SER A 230 11.86 16.78 0.07
CA SER A 230 11.46 15.60 0.85
C SER A 230 9.95 15.49 1.06
N VAL A 231 9.24 16.63 1.23
CA VAL A 231 7.77 16.67 1.36
C VAL A 231 7.08 16.10 0.13
N CYS A 232 7.62 16.34 -1.07
CA CYS A 232 7.07 15.79 -2.30
C CYS A 232 7.56 14.35 -2.52
N ILE A 233 8.85 14.10 -2.30
CA ILE A 233 9.52 12.82 -2.55
C ILE A 233 8.94 11.68 -1.72
N SER A 234 8.41 11.97 -0.52
CA SER A 234 7.74 10.96 0.30
C SER A 234 6.65 10.22 -0.47
N CYS A 235 5.97 10.88 -1.41
CA CYS A 235 4.86 10.32 -2.17
C CYS A 235 5.12 10.23 -3.68
N HIS A 236 5.90 11.15 -4.26
CA HIS A 236 6.11 11.31 -5.70
C HIS A 236 7.43 10.73 -6.24
N LEU A 237 8.13 9.90 -5.44
CA LEU A 237 9.26 9.11 -5.88
C LEU A 237 9.03 7.63 -5.56
N GLU A 238 8.90 6.81 -6.59
CA GLU A 238 8.82 5.35 -6.48
C GLU A 238 10.20 4.71 -6.54
N GLY A 239 11.01 5.11 -7.54
CA GLY A 239 12.28 4.47 -7.86
C GLY A 239 12.11 3.05 -8.43
N ALA A 240 13.22 2.34 -8.63
CA ALA A 240 13.21 0.91 -8.96
C ALA A 240 12.89 0.07 -7.70
N THR A 241 13.42 0.48 -6.56
CA THR A 241 13.03 0.00 -5.22
C THR A 241 13.39 1.08 -4.19
N ARG A 242 12.76 0.99 -3.01
CA ARG A 242 13.03 1.84 -1.85
C ARG A 242 13.14 0.98 -0.60
N ILE A 243 14.17 1.20 0.18
CA ILE A 243 14.47 0.41 1.38
C ILE A 243 14.46 1.32 2.60
N GLU A 244 13.70 0.94 3.63
CA GLU A 244 13.76 1.61 4.93
C GLU A 244 15.11 1.38 5.60
N HIS A 245 15.70 2.46 6.12
CA HIS A 245 16.91 2.36 6.90
C HIS A 245 16.70 1.47 8.11
N ALA A 246 17.79 0.86 8.58
CA ALA A 246 17.76 0.01 9.74
C ALA A 246 17.24 0.80 10.98
N SER A 247 16.23 0.26 11.67
CA SER A 247 15.53 0.91 12.81
C SER A 247 14.77 2.21 12.49
N ARG A 248 14.46 2.48 11.21
CA ARG A 248 13.58 3.57 10.81
C ARG A 248 12.33 2.99 10.17
N HIS A 249 11.21 3.69 10.32
CA HIS A 249 9.98 3.38 9.63
C HIS A 249 9.51 4.62 8.89
N VAL A 250 9.07 4.48 7.65
CA VAL A 250 8.70 5.60 6.79
C VAL A 250 7.45 6.33 7.30
N GLN A 251 6.60 5.65 8.07
CA GLN A 251 5.45 6.30 8.72
C GLN A 251 5.87 7.31 9.80
N ASP A 252 7.09 7.21 10.34
CA ASP A 252 7.60 8.16 11.33
C ASP A 252 8.08 9.48 10.70
N TYR A 253 8.22 9.52 9.36
CA TYR A 253 8.64 10.72 8.63
C TYR A 253 7.70 11.89 8.91
N LYS A 254 8.28 13.05 9.24
CA LYS A 254 7.53 14.30 9.44
C LYS A 254 7.94 15.34 8.41
N PRO A 255 6.99 16.12 7.86
CA PRO A 255 7.32 17.24 7.00
C PRO A 255 8.32 18.18 7.68
N GLY A 256 9.37 18.58 6.94
CA GLY A 256 10.49 19.34 7.48
C GLY A 256 11.70 18.50 7.88
N GLU A 257 11.59 17.17 7.89
CA GLU A 257 12.74 16.28 7.99
C GLU A 257 13.27 15.89 6.59
N ARG A 258 14.42 15.21 6.54
CA ARG A 258 14.93 14.65 5.28
C ARG A 258 14.32 13.26 5.10
N ILE A 259 13.60 13.02 4.01
CA ILE A 259 13.07 11.67 3.72
C ILE A 259 14.20 10.65 3.54
N SER A 260 15.38 11.14 3.14
CA SER A 260 16.63 10.41 3.08
C SER A 260 17.02 9.77 4.41
N ASP A 261 16.66 10.35 5.55
CA ASP A 261 16.94 9.78 6.88
C ASP A 261 16.09 8.53 7.19
N TYR A 262 15.06 8.26 6.39
CA TYR A 262 14.13 7.14 6.56
C TYR A 262 14.24 6.09 5.45
N LEU A 263 14.49 6.53 4.21
CA LEU A 263 14.49 5.68 3.02
C LEU A 263 15.75 5.88 2.16
N SER A 264 16.27 4.76 1.68
CA SER A 264 17.17 4.69 0.53
C SER A 264 16.36 4.45 -0.75
N TYR A 265 16.36 5.42 -1.67
CA TYR A 265 15.72 5.28 -2.99
C TYR A 265 16.75 4.83 -4.02
N PHE A 266 16.50 3.71 -4.69
CA PHE A 266 17.37 3.17 -5.72
C PHE A 266 16.73 3.31 -7.11
N ILE A 267 17.53 3.76 -8.06
CA ILE A 267 17.18 3.84 -9.49
C ILE A 267 18.22 3.09 -10.29
N TYR A 268 17.93 2.71 -11.54
CA TYR A 268 18.99 2.16 -12.38
C TYR A 268 19.84 3.29 -12.97
N ALA A 269 21.15 3.06 -13.07
CA ALA A 269 22.10 4.06 -13.58
C ALA A 269 21.81 4.56 -15.02
N THR A 270 21.01 3.85 -15.81
CA THR A 270 20.69 4.17 -17.22
C THR A 270 19.20 4.06 -17.51
N ASP A 271 18.33 4.79 -16.81
CA ASP A 271 16.89 4.50 -16.79
C ASP A 271 16.02 5.01 -17.96
N ASP A 272 15.02 4.18 -18.27
CA ASP A 272 13.76 4.59 -18.88
C ASP A 272 12.86 5.15 -17.78
N LEU A 273 12.82 6.47 -17.72
CA LEU A 273 12.11 7.22 -16.68
C LEU A 273 10.59 7.29 -16.92
N MET A 274 10.05 6.64 -17.95
CA MET A 274 8.62 6.72 -18.33
C MET A 274 7.82 5.44 -18.08
N SER A 275 8.45 4.28 -17.84
CA SER A 275 7.73 3.02 -17.61
C SER A 275 7.10 2.88 -16.23
N ARG A 276 7.43 3.78 -15.28
CA ARG A 276 6.91 3.76 -13.90
C ARG A 276 5.83 4.81 -13.70
N GLY A 277 4.84 4.47 -12.88
CA GLY A 277 3.72 5.35 -12.54
C GLY A 277 4.21 6.61 -11.84
N VAL A 278 4.93 6.48 -10.72
CA VAL A 278 5.31 7.65 -9.91
C VAL A 278 6.80 7.96 -10.07
N SER A 279 7.13 8.63 -11.19
CA SER A 279 8.50 8.92 -11.62
C SER A 279 8.76 10.40 -11.95
N GLU A 280 7.85 11.30 -11.58
CA GLU A 280 7.93 12.73 -11.92
C GLU A 280 9.21 13.38 -11.36
N ILE A 281 9.61 13.00 -10.15
CA ILE A 281 10.84 13.49 -9.50
C ILE A 281 12.08 13.04 -10.30
N GLU A 282 12.10 11.80 -10.78
CA GLU A 282 13.22 11.23 -11.54
C GLU A 282 13.30 11.86 -12.94
N GLN A 283 12.14 12.02 -13.60
CA GLN A 283 12.03 12.69 -14.89
C GLN A 283 12.48 14.15 -14.81
N LEU A 284 12.06 14.88 -13.77
CA LEU A 284 12.48 16.26 -13.56
C LEU A 284 13.99 16.37 -13.31
N SER A 285 14.59 15.43 -12.56
CA SER A 285 16.03 15.46 -12.23
C SER A 285 16.93 15.46 -13.46
N VAL A 286 16.52 14.75 -14.52
CA VAL A 286 17.24 14.70 -15.79
C VAL A 286 16.84 15.80 -16.78
N SER A 287 15.88 16.66 -16.45
CA SER A 287 15.52 17.79 -17.31
C SER A 287 16.68 18.78 -17.39
N LYS A 288 16.82 19.45 -18.55
CA LYS A 288 17.78 20.56 -18.70
C LYS A 288 17.48 21.68 -17.69
N CYS A 289 16.20 21.88 -17.38
CA CYS A 289 15.71 22.87 -16.42
C CYS A 289 16.29 22.66 -15.02
N LYS A 290 16.16 21.44 -14.47
CA LYS A 290 16.67 21.07 -13.15
C LYS A 290 18.20 21.07 -13.12
N ARG A 291 18.86 20.47 -14.12
CA ARG A 291 20.33 20.47 -14.20
C ARG A 291 20.94 21.87 -14.26
N ALA A 292 20.32 22.80 -15.00
CA ALA A 292 20.83 24.17 -15.13
C ALA A 292 20.53 25.04 -13.89
N SER A 293 19.40 24.78 -13.23
CA SER A 293 18.94 25.61 -12.11
C SER A 293 19.40 25.08 -10.74
N GLY A 294 19.78 23.81 -10.67
CA GLY A 294 20.13 23.11 -9.44
C GLY A 294 18.98 23.13 -8.43
N ASP A 295 19.33 23.40 -7.18
CA ASP A 295 18.40 23.39 -6.04
C ASP A 295 17.36 24.51 -6.05
N ARG A 296 17.56 25.53 -6.88
CA ARG A 296 16.57 26.60 -7.11
C ARG A 296 15.35 26.12 -7.87
N MET A 297 15.44 24.99 -8.58
CA MET A 297 14.31 24.36 -9.27
C MET A 297 13.69 23.27 -8.40
N SER A 298 12.38 23.37 -8.21
CA SER A 298 11.53 22.50 -7.41
C SER A 298 10.18 22.30 -8.09
N CYS A 299 9.39 21.37 -7.57
CA CYS A 299 8.02 21.15 -8.03
C CYS A 299 7.18 22.45 -7.95
N MET A 300 7.42 23.25 -6.91
CA MET A 300 6.65 24.47 -6.61
C MET A 300 6.95 25.65 -7.55
N ASN A 301 7.99 25.56 -8.38
CA ASN A 301 8.22 26.58 -9.42
C ASN A 301 7.17 26.50 -10.54
N CYS A 302 6.57 25.33 -10.73
CA CYS A 302 5.56 25.09 -11.75
C CYS A 302 4.17 24.81 -11.15
N HIS A 303 4.11 24.09 -10.03
CA HIS A 303 2.87 23.68 -9.39
C HIS A 303 2.59 24.51 -8.13
N ASP A 304 1.33 24.87 -7.93
CA ASP A 304 0.86 25.32 -6.63
C ASP A 304 0.26 24.11 -5.91
N PRO A 305 0.79 23.67 -4.76
CA PRO A 305 0.24 22.53 -4.04
C PRO A 305 -1.19 22.79 -3.51
N HIS A 306 -1.63 24.04 -3.44
CA HIS A 306 -2.97 24.41 -2.98
C HIS A 306 -3.97 24.64 -4.12
N TYR A 307 -3.52 24.62 -5.37
CA TYR A 307 -4.37 24.96 -6.51
C TYR A 307 -4.11 24.05 -7.72
N SER A 308 -5.20 23.56 -8.32
CA SER A 308 -5.15 22.78 -9.56
C SER A 308 -5.86 23.54 -10.69
N PRO A 309 -5.15 24.00 -11.74
CA PRO A 309 -5.77 24.71 -12.83
C PRO A 309 -6.77 23.81 -13.58
N THR A 310 -7.92 24.39 -13.94
CA THR A 310 -8.93 23.72 -14.75
C THR A 310 -8.38 23.40 -16.15
N ALA A 311 -9.01 22.47 -16.88
CA ALA A 311 -8.60 22.13 -18.25
C ALA A 311 -8.51 23.36 -19.17
N ARG A 312 -9.34 24.39 -18.94
CA ARG A 312 -9.34 25.65 -19.70
C ARG A 312 -8.17 26.57 -19.34
N GLU A 313 -7.76 26.59 -18.08
CA GLU A 313 -6.69 27.47 -17.58
C GLU A 313 -5.29 26.90 -17.79
N ARG A 314 -5.17 25.56 -17.81
CA ARG A 314 -3.87 24.84 -17.88
C ARG A 314 -2.90 25.40 -18.93
N PRO A 315 -3.30 25.66 -20.19
CA PRO A 315 -2.38 26.20 -21.20
C PRO A 315 -1.70 27.50 -20.75
N THR A 316 -2.51 28.50 -20.38
CA THR A 316 -2.03 29.81 -19.95
C THR A 316 -1.25 29.71 -18.63
N TYR A 317 -1.78 28.98 -17.65
CA TYR A 317 -1.15 28.82 -16.34
C TYR A 317 0.28 28.28 -16.45
N TYR A 318 0.48 27.19 -17.20
CA TYR A 318 1.82 26.60 -17.34
C TYR A 318 2.72 27.41 -18.28
N ARG A 319 2.16 28.05 -19.31
CA ARG A 319 2.91 28.98 -20.17
C ARG A 319 3.59 30.08 -19.36
N GLU A 320 2.87 30.70 -18.42
CA GLU A 320 3.44 31.75 -17.56
C GLU A 320 4.65 31.25 -16.77
N LYS A 321 4.60 30.02 -16.23
CA LYS A 321 5.73 29.41 -15.51
C LYS A 321 6.94 29.20 -16.43
N CYS A 322 6.73 28.73 -17.66
CA CYS A 322 7.81 28.57 -18.64
C CYS A 322 8.48 29.92 -18.97
N LEU A 323 7.67 30.97 -19.15
CA LEU A 323 8.14 32.30 -19.55
C LEU A 323 8.93 33.04 -18.46
N MET A 324 8.89 32.57 -17.19
CA MET A 324 9.75 33.10 -16.12
C MET A 324 11.25 32.93 -16.43
N CYS A 325 11.62 31.89 -17.17
CA CYS A 325 13.01 31.61 -17.56
C CYS A 325 13.24 31.75 -19.08
N HIS A 326 12.20 31.61 -19.90
CA HIS A 326 12.28 31.68 -21.37
C HIS A 326 11.95 33.08 -21.90
N THR A 327 12.79 34.08 -21.60
CA THR A 327 12.55 35.47 -22.01
C THR A 327 12.84 35.71 -23.52
N PRO A 328 12.12 36.63 -24.19
CA PRO A 328 12.35 37.00 -25.58
C PRO A 328 13.57 37.94 -25.66
N PRO A 329 14.70 37.51 -26.24
CA PRO A 329 14.76 37.50 -27.70
C PRO A 329 14.92 36.12 -28.31
N LYS A 330 15.50 35.15 -27.58
CA LYS A 330 15.74 33.78 -28.07
C LYS A 330 14.45 32.97 -28.23
N TYR A 331 13.45 33.22 -27.39
CA TYR A 331 12.13 32.56 -27.46
C TYR A 331 11.39 32.84 -28.78
N ALA A 332 11.37 34.10 -29.21
CA ALA A 332 10.63 34.53 -30.40
C ALA A 332 11.20 34.00 -31.74
N GLN A 333 12.42 33.43 -31.72
CA GLN A 333 13.08 32.89 -32.91
C GLN A 333 12.73 31.42 -33.18
N SER A 334 12.25 30.69 -32.18
CA SER A 334 11.99 29.24 -32.28
C SER A 334 10.56 28.84 -31.93
N HIS A 335 9.76 29.77 -31.41
CA HIS A 335 8.38 29.54 -30.99
C HIS A 335 7.47 30.64 -31.54
N PHE A 336 6.29 30.26 -32.05
CA PHE A 336 5.26 31.23 -32.41
C PHE A 336 4.69 31.89 -31.15
N SER A 337 4.52 33.21 -31.18
CA SER A 337 3.90 33.96 -30.08
C SER A 337 2.48 33.51 -29.76
N SER A 338 1.81 32.88 -30.73
CA SER A 338 0.46 32.34 -30.65
C SER A 338 0.34 30.96 -30.01
N THR A 339 1.43 30.24 -29.71
CA THR A 339 1.36 28.90 -29.10
C THR A 339 0.97 29.01 -27.61
N PRO A 340 -0.28 28.73 -27.21
CA PRO A 340 -0.71 29.00 -25.85
C PRO A 340 -0.27 27.92 -24.87
N ASP A 341 0.01 26.70 -25.35
CA ASP A 341 0.35 25.54 -24.52
C ASP A 341 1.76 25.04 -24.83
N CYS A 342 2.70 25.25 -23.91
CA CYS A 342 4.05 24.70 -24.03
C CYS A 342 4.09 23.19 -23.72
N THR A 343 3.15 22.69 -22.91
CA THR A 343 3.16 21.33 -22.37
C THR A 343 2.79 20.30 -23.43
N SER A 344 1.96 20.66 -24.42
CA SER A 344 1.54 19.76 -25.50
C SER A 344 2.72 19.19 -26.32
N CYS A 345 3.82 19.94 -26.45
CA CYS A 345 5.01 19.52 -27.18
C CYS A 345 6.18 19.15 -26.25
N HIS A 346 6.38 19.89 -25.17
CA HIS A 346 7.55 19.71 -24.31
C HIS A 346 7.33 18.70 -23.16
N MET A 347 6.07 18.42 -22.83
CA MET A 347 5.67 17.49 -21.75
C MET A 347 4.52 16.59 -22.21
N PRO A 348 4.65 15.89 -23.35
CA PRO A 348 3.56 15.10 -23.90
C PRO A 348 3.12 14.01 -22.93
N LYS A 349 1.84 13.64 -22.97
CA LYS A 349 1.35 12.49 -22.23
C LYS A 349 1.81 11.20 -22.91
N ALA A 350 2.38 10.27 -22.16
CA ALA A 350 2.71 8.92 -22.61
C ALA A 350 1.83 7.90 -21.89
N LYS A 351 1.50 6.78 -22.55
CA LYS A 351 0.87 5.64 -21.87
C LYS A 351 1.89 5.04 -20.90
N ALA A 352 1.49 4.73 -19.66
CA ALA A 352 2.36 3.91 -18.80
C ALA A 352 2.39 2.49 -19.36
N GLU A 353 3.58 1.97 -19.67
CA GLU A 353 3.73 0.62 -20.22
C GLU A 353 3.13 -0.48 -19.32
N LYS A 354 3.13 -0.25 -17.99
CA LYS A 354 2.68 -1.23 -16.99
C LYS A 354 1.30 -0.98 -16.39
N VAL A 355 0.66 0.15 -16.70
CA VAL A 355 -0.68 0.47 -16.18
C VAL A 355 -1.61 0.78 -17.34
N PRO A 356 -2.34 -0.23 -17.84
CA PRO A 356 -3.36 -0.04 -18.86
C PRO A 356 -4.32 1.10 -18.48
N HIS A 357 -4.79 1.85 -19.48
CA HIS A 357 -5.78 2.92 -19.32
C HIS A 357 -5.32 4.14 -18.50
N ILE A 358 -4.03 4.30 -18.22
CA ILE A 358 -3.46 5.48 -17.55
C ILE A 358 -2.39 6.15 -18.43
N ALA A 359 -2.51 7.47 -18.60
CA ALA A 359 -1.54 8.31 -19.30
C ALA A 359 -0.85 9.30 -18.35
N TRP A 360 0.48 9.35 -18.38
CA TRP A 360 1.33 10.17 -17.51
C TRP A 360 1.97 11.32 -18.29
N THR A 361 2.15 12.45 -17.62
CA THR A 361 2.78 13.65 -18.23
C THR A 361 4.31 13.53 -18.14
N ASP A 362 5.02 13.75 -19.25
CA ASP A 362 6.49 13.70 -19.31
C ASP A 362 7.12 14.93 -18.63
N HIS A 363 7.71 14.73 -17.46
CA HIS A 363 8.39 15.76 -16.67
C HIS A 363 9.88 15.95 -17.03
N ARG A 364 10.37 15.36 -18.12
CA ARG A 364 11.74 15.60 -18.63
C ARG A 364 11.87 16.93 -19.38
N ILE A 365 10.73 17.52 -19.80
CA ILE A 365 10.63 18.86 -20.43
C ILE A 365 11.59 18.97 -21.63
N ARG A 366 11.32 18.19 -22.68
CA ARG A 366 12.26 17.97 -23.80
C ARG A 366 12.05 18.98 -24.93
N GLN A 367 13.12 19.44 -25.58
CA GLN A 367 13.03 20.41 -26.70
C GLN A 367 12.43 19.79 -27.97
N ALA A 368 12.68 18.50 -28.22
CA ALA A 368 12.06 17.71 -29.28
C ALA A 368 11.62 16.36 -28.68
N PRO A 369 10.46 15.81 -29.05
CA PRO A 369 10.10 14.45 -28.68
C PRO A 369 11.00 13.49 -29.49
N ASP A 370 11.84 12.71 -28.82
CA ASP A 370 12.46 11.55 -29.48
C ASP A 370 11.36 10.61 -29.98
N ALA A 371 11.63 9.88 -31.07
CA ALA A 371 10.85 8.68 -31.36
C ALA A 371 10.84 7.81 -30.10
N ILE A 372 9.64 7.45 -29.62
CA ILE A 372 9.49 6.50 -28.51
C ILE A 372 10.17 5.21 -28.99
N GLN A 373 11.40 4.97 -28.55
CA GLN A 373 12.07 3.70 -28.82
C GLN A 373 11.52 2.69 -27.81
N PRO A 374 11.02 1.54 -28.27
CA PRO A 374 10.71 0.43 -27.38
C PRO A 374 11.97 0.09 -26.59
N ILE A 375 11.89 0.11 -25.27
CA ILE A 375 13.04 -0.25 -24.44
C ILE A 375 13.12 -1.76 -24.38
N SER A 376 14.15 -2.34 -24.99
CA SER A 376 14.49 -3.73 -24.77
C SER A 376 15.10 -3.89 -23.37
N PRO A 377 14.67 -4.87 -22.56
CA PRO A 377 15.33 -5.22 -21.30
C PRO A 377 16.82 -5.47 -21.56
N ARG A 378 17.70 -4.84 -20.77
CA ARG A 378 19.14 -5.12 -20.79
C ARG A 378 19.57 -5.71 -19.45
N PRO A 379 20.20 -6.90 -19.42
CA PRO A 379 20.73 -7.48 -18.18
C PRO A 379 21.96 -6.69 -17.66
N GLY A 380 22.18 -6.74 -16.34
CA GLY A 380 23.39 -6.22 -15.68
C GLY A 380 23.34 -4.74 -15.25
N ARG A 381 22.16 -4.17 -15.00
CA ARG A 381 22.01 -2.74 -14.67
C ARG A 381 22.34 -2.48 -13.19
N GLU A 382 23.27 -1.59 -12.95
CA GLU A 382 23.68 -1.17 -11.61
C GLU A 382 22.61 -0.28 -10.96
N LEU A 383 22.27 -0.57 -9.70
CA LEU A 383 21.45 0.29 -8.86
C LEU A 383 22.31 1.40 -8.26
N VAL A 384 21.83 2.63 -8.34
CA VAL A 384 22.43 3.81 -7.72
C VAL A 384 21.41 4.50 -6.82
N THR A 385 21.87 5.15 -5.75
CA THR A 385 20.98 5.97 -4.92
C THR A 385 20.57 7.23 -5.66
N PHE A 386 19.29 7.57 -5.57
CA PHE A 386 18.75 8.78 -6.18
C PHE A 386 19.10 10.03 -5.37
N LEU A 387 19.01 9.92 -4.05
CA LEU A 387 19.35 10.99 -3.10
C LEU A 387 20.84 10.95 -2.75
N PRO A 388 21.47 12.08 -2.38
CA PRO A 388 22.93 12.26 -2.27
C PRO A 388 23.63 11.43 -1.17
N GLN A 389 22.94 10.48 -0.57
CA GLN A 389 23.44 9.60 0.47
C GLN A 389 24.02 8.31 -0.11
N THR A 390 25.17 7.92 0.43
CA THR A 390 25.78 6.63 0.13
C THR A 390 24.93 5.53 0.76
N PRO A 391 24.44 4.56 -0.01
CA PRO A 391 23.64 3.48 0.56
C PRO A 391 24.50 2.63 1.50
N SER A 392 23.93 2.21 2.61
CA SER A 392 24.55 1.17 3.43
C SER A 392 24.61 -0.16 2.66
N GLU A 393 25.56 -1.03 2.99
CA GLU A 393 25.61 -2.38 2.41
C GLU A 393 24.30 -3.14 2.65
N ARG A 394 23.67 -2.92 3.80
CA ARG A 394 22.36 -3.47 4.16
C ARG A 394 21.31 -3.04 3.14
N ASP A 395 21.16 -1.74 2.93
CA ASP A 395 20.08 -1.21 2.10
C ASP A 395 20.30 -1.59 0.63
N LEU A 396 21.53 -1.49 0.13
CA LEU A 396 21.84 -1.92 -1.23
C LEU A 396 21.65 -3.44 -1.40
N GLY A 397 22.02 -4.23 -0.38
CA GLY A 397 21.80 -5.68 -0.37
C GLY A 397 20.32 -6.05 -0.40
N LEU A 398 19.48 -5.36 0.37
CA LEU A 398 18.02 -5.53 0.35
C LEU A 398 17.42 -5.05 -0.98
N ALA A 399 17.94 -3.97 -1.57
CA ALA A 399 17.50 -3.51 -2.88
C ALA A 399 17.79 -4.54 -3.99
N TYR A 400 18.95 -5.18 -3.99
CA TYR A 400 19.22 -6.29 -4.91
C TYR A 400 18.38 -7.53 -4.60
N TYR A 401 18.10 -7.81 -3.33
CA TYR A 401 17.17 -8.86 -2.93
C TYR A 401 15.76 -8.63 -3.49
N ASP A 402 15.26 -7.38 -3.47
CA ASP A 402 13.97 -7.01 -4.07
C ASP A 402 13.94 -7.29 -5.58
N LEU A 403 15.06 -7.09 -6.29
CA LEU A 403 15.16 -7.46 -7.70
C LEU A 403 15.10 -8.98 -7.91
N VAL A 404 15.71 -9.77 -7.01
CA VAL A 404 15.67 -11.24 -7.07
C VAL A 404 14.25 -11.76 -6.87
N ILE A 405 13.53 -11.26 -5.86
CA ILE A 405 12.12 -11.65 -5.64
C ILE A 405 11.22 -11.16 -6.78
N GLY A 406 11.59 -10.05 -7.44
CA GLY A 406 10.96 -9.56 -8.67
C GLY A 406 11.27 -10.37 -9.92
N GLY A 407 12.03 -11.47 -9.81
CA GLY A 407 12.33 -12.41 -10.89
C GLY A 407 13.70 -12.21 -11.55
N ASN A 408 14.50 -11.25 -11.11
CA ASN A 408 15.84 -11.03 -11.64
C ASN A 408 16.90 -11.84 -10.87
N ALA A 409 16.93 -13.15 -11.13
CA ALA A 409 17.81 -14.09 -10.43
C ALA A 409 19.32 -13.79 -10.59
N SER A 410 19.74 -13.01 -11.60
CA SER A 410 21.17 -12.68 -11.80
C SER A 410 21.76 -11.82 -10.68
N GLU A 411 20.92 -11.12 -9.91
CA GLU A 411 21.36 -10.25 -8.82
C GLU A 411 21.59 -11.00 -7.49
N MET A 412 21.31 -12.31 -7.45
CA MET A 412 21.40 -13.14 -6.25
C MET A 412 22.77 -13.11 -5.57
N ASP A 413 23.86 -13.13 -6.35
CA ASP A 413 25.21 -13.14 -5.78
C ASP A 413 25.60 -11.79 -5.17
N ARG A 414 25.16 -10.68 -5.78
CA ARG A 414 25.36 -9.33 -5.24
C ARG A 414 24.57 -9.14 -3.96
N ALA A 415 23.28 -9.50 -3.97
CA ALA A 415 22.41 -9.47 -2.79
C ALA A 415 23.04 -10.27 -1.64
N TRP A 416 23.47 -11.50 -1.91
CA TRP A 416 24.08 -12.36 -0.89
C TRP A 416 25.35 -11.75 -0.29
N ALA A 417 26.27 -11.25 -1.12
CA ALA A 417 27.55 -10.71 -0.65
C ALA A 417 27.34 -9.52 0.29
N LEU A 418 26.49 -8.56 -0.12
CA LEU A 418 26.15 -7.37 0.65
C LEU A 418 25.40 -7.71 1.94
N LEU A 419 24.39 -8.57 1.87
CA LEU A 419 23.60 -8.97 3.03
C LEU A 419 24.42 -9.79 4.03
N SER A 420 25.35 -10.64 3.55
CA SER A 420 26.26 -11.39 4.43
C SER A 420 27.24 -10.48 5.16
N ALA A 421 27.70 -9.39 4.51
CA ALA A 421 28.51 -8.37 5.17
C ALA A 421 27.67 -7.59 6.20
N ALA A 422 26.47 -7.16 5.83
CA ALA A 422 25.54 -6.44 6.70
C ALA A 422 25.18 -7.25 7.96
N GLN A 423 24.92 -8.55 7.82
CA GLN A 423 24.58 -9.44 8.92
C GLN A 423 25.69 -9.52 9.99
N LYS A 424 26.97 -9.45 9.60
CA LYS A 424 28.09 -9.46 10.55
C LYS A 424 28.06 -8.25 11.47
N ASN A 425 27.64 -7.10 10.95
CA ASN A 425 27.56 -5.85 11.69
C ASN A 425 26.27 -5.76 12.51
N ARG A 426 25.17 -6.31 11.99
CA ARG A 426 23.86 -6.31 12.65
C ARG A 426 23.20 -7.70 12.58
N PRO A 427 23.53 -8.61 13.53
CA PRO A 427 23.09 -10.00 13.47
C PRO A 427 21.60 -10.21 13.78
N ASP A 428 20.90 -9.17 14.25
CA ASP A 428 19.49 -9.16 14.63
C ASP A 428 18.57 -8.48 13.60
N ASP A 429 19.10 -8.09 12.43
CA ASP A 429 18.31 -7.44 11.38
C ASP A 429 17.37 -8.43 10.68
N LEU A 430 16.09 -8.38 11.03
CA LEU A 430 15.07 -9.33 10.56
C LEU A 430 14.92 -9.35 9.03
N PRO A 431 14.83 -8.20 8.32
CA PRO A 431 14.91 -8.16 6.85
C PRO A 431 16.14 -8.87 6.28
N VAL A 432 17.33 -8.63 6.84
CA VAL A 432 18.57 -9.27 6.35
C VAL A 432 18.55 -10.78 6.59
N LEU A 433 18.17 -11.24 7.79
CA LEU A 433 18.11 -12.66 8.11
C LEU A 433 17.09 -13.40 7.23
N THR A 434 15.91 -12.83 7.02
CA THR A 434 14.90 -13.43 6.15
C THR A 434 15.31 -13.44 4.68
N ALA A 435 15.94 -12.37 4.20
CA ALA A 435 16.50 -12.31 2.85
C ALA A 435 17.59 -13.37 2.63
N LEU A 436 18.56 -13.48 3.55
CA LEU A 436 19.60 -14.52 3.49
C LEU A 436 19.00 -15.93 3.54
N GLY A 437 18.01 -16.18 4.39
CA GLY A 437 17.29 -17.45 4.45
C GLY A 437 16.64 -17.81 3.11
N TYR A 438 15.99 -16.84 2.45
CA TYR A 438 15.36 -17.05 1.15
C TYR A 438 16.40 -17.28 0.05
N LEU A 439 17.48 -16.50 0.01
CA LEU A 439 18.57 -16.69 -0.95
C LEU A 439 19.27 -18.05 -0.79
N SER A 440 19.47 -18.53 0.45
CA SER A 440 19.96 -19.89 0.71
C SER A 440 19.02 -20.95 0.16
N GLN A 441 17.70 -20.76 0.31
CA GLN A 441 16.70 -21.68 -0.24
C GLN A 441 16.76 -21.73 -1.77
N LEU A 442 16.85 -20.57 -2.45
CA LEU A 442 17.00 -20.53 -3.91
C LEU A 442 18.27 -21.23 -4.41
N ARG A 443 19.33 -21.26 -3.59
CA ARG A 443 20.58 -21.98 -3.86
C ARG A 443 20.54 -23.47 -3.49
N GLY A 444 19.38 -23.98 -3.04
CA GLY A 444 19.21 -25.35 -2.57
C GLY A 444 19.84 -25.66 -1.22
N LYS A 445 20.35 -24.63 -0.50
CA LYS A 445 21.01 -24.78 0.80
C LYS A 445 19.98 -24.72 1.94
N ASN A 446 19.06 -25.68 1.97
CA ASN A 446 17.92 -25.67 2.89
C ASN A 446 18.33 -25.68 4.37
N ALA A 447 19.39 -26.40 4.75
CA ALA A 447 19.87 -26.42 6.14
C ALA A 447 20.37 -25.04 6.61
N GLU A 448 21.05 -24.31 5.72
CA GLU A 448 21.50 -22.94 5.98
C GLU A 448 20.31 -21.98 6.05
N ALA A 449 19.36 -22.10 5.12
CA ALA A 449 18.12 -21.32 5.14
C ALA A 449 17.36 -21.46 6.47
N MET A 450 17.20 -22.70 6.96
CA MET A 450 16.56 -22.97 8.25
C MET A 450 17.30 -22.30 9.42
N GLN A 451 18.63 -22.20 9.39
CA GLN A 451 19.39 -21.51 10.43
C GLN A 451 19.07 -20.01 10.45
N PHE A 452 19.03 -19.36 9.30
CA PHE A 452 18.68 -17.95 9.21
C PHE A 452 17.23 -17.68 9.66
N TYR A 453 16.27 -18.51 9.23
CA TYR A 453 14.89 -18.34 9.68
C TYR A 453 14.73 -18.58 11.19
N ARG A 454 15.42 -19.58 11.77
CA ARG A 454 15.44 -19.79 13.23
C ARG A 454 16.08 -18.61 13.96
N ALA A 455 17.14 -18.02 13.40
CA ALA A 455 17.76 -16.83 13.96
C ALA A 455 16.78 -15.65 13.96
N ALA A 456 16.06 -15.41 12.86
CA ALA A 456 15.03 -14.38 12.80
C ALA A 456 13.93 -14.61 13.84
N LEU A 457 13.42 -15.84 13.95
CA LEU A 457 12.37 -16.21 14.91
C LEU A 457 12.82 -16.18 16.37
N LYS A 458 14.13 -16.22 16.64
CA LYS A 458 14.69 -16.01 17.99
C LYS A 458 14.55 -14.55 18.43
N PHE A 459 14.68 -13.60 17.49
CA PHE A 459 14.55 -12.17 17.76
C PHE A 459 13.09 -11.72 17.75
N ASP A 460 12.31 -12.18 16.76
CA ASP A 460 10.87 -11.97 16.73
C ASP A 460 10.16 -13.26 16.25
N PRO A 461 9.44 -13.95 17.14
CA PRO A 461 8.78 -15.22 16.83
C PRO A 461 7.56 -15.09 15.91
N ASN A 462 7.17 -13.87 15.51
CA ASN A 462 6.05 -13.64 14.59
C ASN A 462 6.47 -13.16 13.19
N VAL A 463 7.76 -13.16 12.84
CA VAL A 463 8.20 -12.73 11.50
C VAL A 463 7.60 -13.66 10.44
N PHE A 464 6.59 -13.16 9.73
CA PHE A 464 5.80 -13.92 8.76
C PHE A 464 6.67 -14.73 7.79
N THR A 465 7.62 -14.06 7.13
CA THR A 465 8.48 -14.68 6.10
C THR A 465 9.33 -15.81 6.67
N ALA A 466 9.89 -15.62 7.88
CA ALA A 466 10.71 -16.63 8.55
C ALA A 466 9.87 -17.83 8.99
N ALA A 467 8.71 -17.57 9.62
CA ALA A 467 7.81 -18.61 10.11
C ALA A 467 7.25 -19.47 8.96
N ASN A 468 6.72 -18.83 7.92
CA ASN A 468 6.16 -19.54 6.76
C ASN A 468 7.23 -20.39 6.05
N ASN A 469 8.38 -19.80 5.73
CA ASN A 469 9.41 -20.50 4.96
C ASN A 469 10.11 -21.60 5.79
N LEU A 470 10.30 -21.39 7.10
CA LEU A 470 10.81 -22.45 7.98
C LEU A 470 9.82 -23.62 8.05
N ALA A 471 8.52 -23.36 8.16
CA ALA A 471 7.49 -24.38 8.18
C ALA A 471 7.47 -25.19 6.87
N ILE A 472 7.62 -24.53 5.70
CA ILE A 472 7.77 -25.21 4.40
C ILE A 472 8.96 -26.19 4.43
N LEU A 473 10.13 -25.74 4.90
CA LEU A 473 11.34 -26.56 4.94
C LEU A 473 11.22 -27.72 5.95
N LEU A 474 10.59 -27.48 7.11
CA LEU A 474 10.30 -28.50 8.11
C LEU A 474 9.37 -29.59 7.54
N ALA A 475 8.27 -29.20 6.91
CA ALA A 475 7.33 -30.13 6.29
C ALA A 475 7.99 -30.97 5.19
N LYS A 476 8.80 -30.35 4.32
CA LYS A 476 9.60 -31.06 3.29
C LYS A 476 10.59 -32.06 3.89
N SER A 477 11.06 -31.83 5.11
CA SER A 477 11.93 -32.75 5.86
C SER A 477 11.19 -33.81 6.69
N GLY A 478 9.86 -33.88 6.59
CA GLY A 478 9.01 -34.81 7.36
C GLY A 478 8.67 -34.33 8.78
N GLN A 479 9.13 -33.14 9.19
CA GLN A 479 8.84 -32.55 10.50
C GLN A 479 7.50 -31.81 10.47
N LEU A 480 6.40 -32.56 10.34
CA LEU A 480 5.06 -32.02 10.16
C LEU A 480 4.52 -31.28 11.39
N LEU A 481 4.72 -31.81 12.61
CA LEU A 481 4.21 -31.18 13.84
C LEU A 481 4.83 -29.79 14.09
N PRO A 482 6.16 -29.59 14.01
CA PRO A 482 6.73 -28.24 14.09
C PRO A 482 6.26 -27.31 12.97
N ALA A 483 6.04 -27.83 11.76
CA ALA A 483 5.55 -27.03 10.64
C ALA A 483 4.10 -26.56 10.87
N GLU A 484 3.22 -27.46 11.32
CA GLU A 484 1.84 -27.16 11.69
C GLU A 484 1.77 -26.04 12.74
N ALA A 485 2.59 -26.11 13.80
CA ALA A 485 2.61 -25.09 14.85
C ALA A 485 2.99 -23.70 14.32
N LEU A 486 4.00 -23.62 13.45
CA LEU A 486 4.42 -22.36 12.83
C LEU A 486 3.35 -21.81 11.88
N TRP A 487 2.76 -22.66 11.04
CA TRP A 487 1.71 -22.21 10.11
C TRP A 487 0.42 -21.83 10.83
N THR A 488 0.05 -22.51 11.91
CA THR A 488 -1.13 -22.13 12.74
C THR A 488 -1.00 -20.69 13.20
N ARG A 489 0.11 -20.35 13.87
CA ARG A 489 0.36 -18.98 14.32
C ARG A 489 0.44 -17.97 13.17
N THR A 490 1.09 -18.35 12.07
CA THR A 490 1.25 -17.48 10.90
C THR A 490 -0.09 -17.15 10.25
N PHE A 491 -0.94 -18.17 10.09
CA PHE A 491 -2.26 -18.05 9.46
C PHE A 491 -3.26 -17.32 10.36
N ASP A 492 -3.26 -17.60 11.66
CA ASP A 492 -4.15 -16.91 12.62
C ASP A 492 -3.90 -15.39 12.67
N LEU A 493 -2.67 -14.94 12.39
CA LEU A 493 -2.32 -13.52 12.30
C LEU A 493 -2.56 -12.93 10.90
N ASN A 494 -2.70 -13.76 9.86
CA ASN A 494 -2.71 -13.33 8.46
C ASN A 494 -3.71 -14.13 7.61
N GLU A 495 -4.96 -14.23 8.07
CA GLU A 495 -5.97 -15.09 7.44
C GLU A 495 -6.30 -14.71 5.99
N ALA A 496 -6.09 -13.44 5.62
CA ALA A 496 -6.26 -12.96 4.26
C ALA A 496 -5.17 -13.43 3.27
N VAL A 497 -4.15 -14.15 3.74
CA VAL A 497 -3.09 -14.73 2.90
C VAL A 497 -3.30 -16.25 2.79
N ASP A 498 -3.59 -16.71 1.58
CA ASP A 498 -4.02 -18.09 1.34
C ASP A 498 -2.92 -19.14 1.66
N GLU A 499 -1.67 -18.85 1.30
CA GLU A 499 -0.58 -19.84 1.26
C GLU A 499 -0.32 -20.54 2.61
N PRO A 500 -0.15 -19.83 3.74
CA PRO A 500 0.02 -20.46 5.05
C PRO A 500 -1.17 -21.37 5.42
N GLY A 501 -2.40 -20.96 5.13
CA GLY A 501 -3.60 -21.74 5.43
C GLY A 501 -3.71 -23.03 4.62
N ILE A 502 -3.39 -22.98 3.32
CA ILE A 502 -3.35 -24.18 2.46
C ILE A 502 -2.28 -25.17 2.93
N ASN A 503 -1.10 -24.64 3.28
CA ASN A 503 0.00 -25.46 3.78
C ASN A 503 -0.32 -26.09 5.14
N LEU A 504 -0.92 -25.30 6.05
CA LEU A 504 -1.43 -25.78 7.34
C LEU A 504 -2.43 -26.92 7.16
N ALA A 505 -3.45 -26.72 6.32
CA ALA A 505 -4.46 -27.73 6.05
C ALA A 505 -3.85 -29.02 5.47
N THR A 506 -2.84 -28.88 4.62
CA THR A 506 -2.12 -30.03 4.05
C THR A 506 -1.37 -30.79 5.15
N ALA A 507 -0.65 -30.10 6.03
CA ALA A 507 0.04 -30.74 7.16
C ALA A 507 -0.93 -31.44 8.13
N GLN A 508 -2.04 -30.78 8.48
CA GLN A 508 -3.11 -31.34 9.30
C GLN A 508 -3.67 -32.64 8.70
N CYS A 509 -3.93 -32.66 7.39
CA CYS A 509 -4.41 -33.87 6.72
C CYS A 509 -3.34 -34.98 6.72
N MET A 510 -2.07 -34.67 6.47
CA MET A 510 -0.99 -35.66 6.56
C MET A 510 -0.84 -36.25 7.96
N LEU A 511 -1.11 -35.46 9.01
CA LEU A 511 -1.13 -35.87 10.41
C LEU A 511 -2.40 -36.64 10.81
N GLY A 512 -3.36 -36.85 9.90
CA GLY A 512 -4.62 -37.55 10.16
C GLY A 512 -5.73 -36.67 10.73
N ASN A 513 -5.49 -35.37 10.92
CA ASN A 513 -6.49 -34.44 11.42
C ASN A 513 -7.37 -33.89 10.28
N LYS A 514 -8.26 -34.75 9.78
CA LYS A 514 -9.20 -34.45 8.69
C LYS A 514 -10.07 -33.23 8.99
N GLN A 515 -10.58 -33.14 10.21
CA GLN A 515 -11.50 -32.07 10.62
C GLN A 515 -10.80 -30.71 10.61
N ALA A 516 -9.64 -30.59 11.25
CA ALA A 516 -8.90 -29.33 11.28
C ALA A 516 -8.47 -28.88 9.87
N SER A 517 -8.11 -29.83 9.00
CA SER A 517 -7.79 -29.55 7.60
C SER A 517 -8.97 -28.91 6.86
N ALA A 518 -10.17 -29.49 6.98
CA ALA A 518 -11.38 -28.95 6.36
C ALA A 518 -11.75 -27.56 6.91
N GLU A 519 -11.67 -27.37 8.23
CA GLU A 519 -11.94 -26.07 8.88
C GLU A 519 -10.96 -24.99 8.41
N THR A 520 -9.68 -25.31 8.32
CA THR A 520 -8.64 -24.39 7.84
C THR A 520 -8.87 -24.01 6.36
N LEU A 521 -9.22 -24.98 5.51
CA LEU A 521 -9.58 -24.72 4.12
C LEU A 521 -10.83 -23.84 4.00
N GLY A 522 -11.82 -24.05 4.87
CA GLY A 522 -13.00 -23.18 4.98
C GLY A 522 -12.64 -21.74 5.30
N ARG A 523 -11.70 -21.52 6.24
CA ARG A 523 -11.18 -20.18 6.57
C ARG A 523 -10.50 -19.52 5.36
N VAL A 524 -9.63 -20.24 4.64
CA VAL A 524 -8.99 -19.75 3.39
C VAL A 524 -10.04 -19.37 2.36
N LEU A 525 -11.00 -20.26 2.08
CA LEU A 525 -12.07 -20.03 1.09
C LEU A 525 -13.03 -18.93 1.52
N SER A 526 -13.08 -18.58 2.82
CA SER A 526 -13.83 -17.44 3.26
C SER A 526 -13.28 -16.16 2.62
N TYR A 527 -11.95 -15.93 2.61
CA TYR A 527 -11.31 -14.75 2.00
C TYR A 527 -11.12 -14.87 0.49
N SER A 528 -10.84 -16.07 0.01
CA SER A 528 -10.55 -16.35 -1.40
C SER A 528 -11.49 -17.44 -1.94
N PRO A 529 -12.76 -17.09 -2.24
CA PRO A 529 -13.80 -18.07 -2.52
C PRO A 529 -13.52 -18.98 -3.69
N ASP A 530 -12.72 -18.56 -4.67
CA ASP A 530 -12.40 -19.32 -5.88
C ASP A 530 -10.96 -19.87 -5.90
N GLN A 531 -10.33 -20.00 -4.72
CA GLN A 531 -8.95 -20.50 -4.65
C GLN A 531 -8.90 -22.01 -5.02
N PRO A 532 -8.35 -22.38 -6.20
CA PRO A 532 -8.52 -23.70 -6.77
C PRO A 532 -7.91 -24.84 -5.93
N VAL A 533 -6.73 -24.62 -5.32
CA VAL A 533 -6.07 -25.63 -4.49
C VAL A 533 -6.88 -25.93 -3.24
N ALA A 534 -7.44 -24.90 -2.58
CA ALA A 534 -8.20 -25.08 -1.36
C ALA A 534 -9.55 -25.75 -1.65
N ARG A 535 -10.22 -25.35 -2.75
CA ARG A 535 -11.46 -26.00 -3.20
C ARG A 535 -11.25 -27.48 -3.51
N GLN A 536 -10.20 -27.79 -4.26
CA GLN A 536 -9.92 -29.17 -4.65
C GLN A 536 -9.65 -30.05 -3.43
N LYS A 537 -8.79 -29.58 -2.51
CA LYS A 537 -8.49 -30.30 -1.26
C LYS A 537 -9.73 -30.49 -0.39
N LEU A 538 -10.54 -29.45 -0.22
CA LEU A 538 -11.74 -29.54 0.62
C LEU A 538 -12.72 -30.56 0.02
N ALA A 539 -12.95 -30.51 -1.29
CA ALA A 539 -13.81 -31.48 -1.98
C ALA A 539 -13.27 -32.92 -1.91
N ASP A 540 -11.96 -33.12 -2.06
CA ASP A 540 -11.35 -34.45 -1.96
C ASP A 540 -11.45 -35.01 -0.53
N ILE A 541 -11.28 -34.16 0.48
CA ILE A 541 -11.47 -34.51 1.90
C ILE A 541 -12.94 -34.88 2.18
N GLU A 542 -13.89 -34.04 1.75
CA GLU A 542 -15.33 -34.25 1.98
C GLU A 542 -15.86 -35.50 1.27
N SER A 543 -15.44 -35.74 0.03
CA SER A 543 -15.81 -36.93 -0.76
C SER A 543 -15.10 -38.22 -0.31
N GLY A 544 -14.08 -38.11 0.55
CA GLY A 544 -13.25 -39.24 0.99
C GLY A 544 -12.26 -39.73 -0.08
N LYS A 545 -12.07 -38.97 -1.17
CA LYS A 545 -11.05 -39.24 -2.18
C LYS A 545 -9.63 -38.99 -1.66
N GLU A 546 -9.45 -38.01 -0.77
CA GLU A 546 -8.21 -37.81 -0.02
C GLU A 546 -8.37 -38.42 1.38
N THR A 547 -7.60 -39.47 1.66
CA THR A 547 -7.55 -40.08 2.99
C THR A 547 -6.49 -39.36 3.81
N CYS A 548 -6.92 -38.58 4.81
CA CYS A 548 -6.01 -37.98 5.77
C CYS A 548 -5.40 -39.04 6.69
N GLY A 549 -4.10 -38.89 6.98
CA GLY A 549 -3.28 -39.90 7.65
C GLY A 549 -2.68 -40.86 6.63
N VAL A 550 -1.36 -40.82 6.46
CA VAL A 550 -0.65 -41.80 5.65
C VAL A 550 -0.44 -43.06 6.50
N PRO A 551 -0.70 -44.29 6.01
CA PRO A 551 -0.04 -45.46 6.56
C PRO A 551 1.45 -45.29 6.26
N LEU A 552 2.23 -44.83 7.24
CA LEU A 552 3.68 -44.68 7.13
C LEU A 552 4.25 -45.92 6.43
N ALA A 553 4.83 -45.74 5.25
CA ALA A 553 5.52 -46.81 4.54
C ALA A 553 6.57 -47.38 5.52
N ARG A 554 6.51 -48.70 5.74
CA ARG A 554 7.45 -49.47 6.56
C ARG A 554 8.85 -49.45 5.97
#